data_AF-A0A7X8CU97-F1
#
_entry.id   AF-A0A7X8CU97-F1
#
_cell.length_a   1.000
_cell.length_b   1.000
_cell.length_c   1.000
_cell.angle_alpha   90.00
_cell.angle_beta   90.00
_cell.angle_gamma   90.00
#
_symmetry.space_group_name_H-M   'P 1'
#
loop_
_entity.id
_entity.type
_entity.pdbx_description
1 polymer ?
#
loop_
_entity_poly.entity_id
_entity_poly.type
_entity_poly.pdbx_seq_one_letter_code
_entity_poly.pdbx_strand_id
1 'polypeptide(L)'
;MVHNPRALEDLIDHPDMAAGRALDSLFELRPDLRLRYDERSLRLAREDMAHHVKRLAQAALSGEVDSLKDYLSWLKVLFRGLPLPDELISDSLRCAARGAAGSVK
;
A
#
# COMPACT_ATOMS: atom_id res chain seq x y z
N MET A 1 -0.84 17.83 13.59
CA MET A 1 -1.31 17.16 12.36
C MET A 1 -2.78 16.90 12.53
N VAL A 2 -3.63 17.70 11.87
CA VAL A 2 -5.07 17.44 11.85
C VAL A 2 -5.28 16.38 10.77
N HIS A 3 -5.36 15.12 11.17
CA HIS A 3 -5.82 14.07 10.26
C HIS A 3 -7.31 14.29 10.03
N ASN A 4 -7.74 14.46 8.78
CA ASN A 4 -9.16 14.49 8.42
C ASN A 4 -9.70 13.07 8.61
N PRO A 5 -10.48 12.78 9.68
CA PRO A 5 -10.87 11.41 10.02
C PRO A 5 -11.70 10.79 8.90
N ARG A 6 -12.54 11.61 8.26
CA ARG A 6 -13.37 11.22 7.14
C ARG A 6 -12.56 10.77 5.92
N ALA A 7 -11.47 11.47 5.62
CA ALA A 7 -10.58 11.07 4.52
C ALA A 7 -9.86 9.74 4.81
N LEU A 8 -9.58 9.44 6.08
CA LEU A 8 -9.02 8.15 6.48
C LEU A 8 -10.07 7.04 6.44
N GLU A 9 -11.31 7.31 6.86
CA GLU A 9 -12.45 6.39 6.72
C GLU A 9 -12.70 6.06 5.25
N ASP A 10 -12.71 7.06 4.37
CA ASP A 10 -12.85 6.87 2.92
C ASP A 10 -11.72 5.98 2.35
N LEU A 11 -10.49 6.13 2.83
CA LEU A 11 -9.37 5.27 2.44
C LEU A 11 -9.51 3.83 2.95
N ILE A 12 -10.21 3.63 4.06
CA ILE A 12 -10.45 2.30 4.66
C ILE A 12 -11.55 1.56 3.89
N ASP A 13 -12.62 2.27 3.53
CA ASP A 13 -13.79 1.72 2.87
C ASP A 13 -13.64 1.62 1.35
N HIS A 14 -12.88 2.54 0.74
CA HIS A 14 -12.69 2.65 -0.71
C HIS A 14 -11.22 2.85 -1.13
N PRO A 15 -10.32 1.90 -0.82
CA PRO A 15 -8.88 2.06 -1.07
C PRO A 15 -8.49 2.05 -2.56
N ASP A 16 -9.36 1.60 -3.47
CA ASP A 16 -9.01 1.28 -4.87
C ASP A 16 -8.40 2.43 -5.68
N MET A 17 -8.88 3.65 -5.43
CA MET A 17 -8.38 4.85 -6.10
C MET A 17 -6.98 5.23 -5.60
N ALA A 18 -6.76 5.15 -4.29
CA ALA A 18 -5.45 5.38 -3.69
C ALA A 18 -4.46 4.27 -4.04
N ALA A 19 -4.93 3.03 -4.12
CA ALA A 19 -4.14 1.88 -4.57
C ALA A 19 -3.66 2.04 -6.01
N GLY A 20 -4.53 2.53 -6.91
CA GLY A 20 -4.15 2.85 -8.29
C GLY A 20 -3.01 3.85 -8.35
N ARG A 21 -3.15 4.99 -7.66
CA ARG A 21 -2.09 6.02 -7.60
C ARG A 21 -0.79 5.50 -6.96
N ALA A 22 -0.90 4.71 -5.92
CA ALA A 22 0.26 4.08 -5.27
C ALA A 22 0.99 3.13 -6.24
N LEU A 23 0.23 2.35 -7.01
CA LEU A 23 0.79 1.43 -7.99
C LEU A 23 1.43 2.17 -9.16
N ASP A 24 0.83 3.27 -9.62
CA ASP A 24 1.43 4.16 -10.62
C ASP A 24 2.78 4.71 -10.12
N SER A 25 2.83 5.21 -8.88
CA SER A 25 4.09 5.65 -8.25
C SER A 25 5.13 4.53 -8.12
N LEU A 26 4.71 3.29 -7.87
CA LEU A 26 5.61 2.15 -7.84
C LEU A 26 6.19 1.85 -9.22
N PHE A 27 5.38 1.94 -10.28
CA PHE A 27 5.86 1.76 -11.65
C PHE A 27 6.74 2.90 -12.14
N GLU A 28 6.51 4.13 -11.69
CA GLU A 28 7.44 5.24 -11.94
C GLU A 28 8.80 4.99 -11.28
N LEU A 29 8.81 4.46 -10.05
CA LEU A 29 10.02 4.13 -9.31
C LEU A 29 10.73 2.88 -9.86
N ARG A 30 9.95 1.90 -10.33
CA ARG A 30 10.40 0.58 -10.80
C ARG A 30 9.73 0.23 -12.14
N PRO A 31 10.15 0.89 -13.24
CA PRO A 31 9.52 0.71 -14.55
C PRO A 31 9.60 -0.72 -15.07
N ASP A 32 10.63 -1.47 -14.65
CA ASP A 32 10.83 -2.87 -15.00
C ASP A 32 9.67 -3.77 -14.55
N LEU A 33 9.00 -3.45 -13.43
CA LEU A 33 7.86 -4.22 -12.95
C LEU A 33 6.66 -4.12 -13.88
N ARG A 34 6.41 -2.92 -14.44
CA ARG A 34 5.25 -2.68 -15.32
C ARG A 34 5.29 -3.55 -16.57
N LEU A 35 6.49 -3.79 -17.09
CA LEU A 35 6.75 -4.62 -18.27
C LEU A 35 6.55 -6.12 -17.99
N ARG A 36 6.66 -6.54 -16.72
CA ARG A 36 6.55 -7.94 -16.31
C ARG A 36 5.12 -8.35 -15.94
N TYR A 37 4.21 -7.39 -15.75
CA TYR A 37 2.85 -7.66 -15.29
C TYR A 37 1.92 -7.83 -16.48
N ASP A 38 1.26 -9.00 -16.53
CA ASP A 38 0.07 -9.20 -17.34
C ASP A 38 -1.17 -8.62 -16.64
N GLU A 39 -2.33 -8.70 -17.29
CA GLU A 39 -3.58 -8.17 -16.75
C GLU A 39 -3.96 -8.80 -15.41
N ARG A 40 -3.71 -10.11 -15.25
CA ARG A 40 -3.98 -10.83 -14.00
C ARG A 40 -3.07 -10.33 -12.88
N SER A 41 -1.78 -10.23 -13.14
CA SER A 41 -0.77 -9.79 -12.18
C SER A 41 -1.01 -8.34 -11.78
N LEU A 42 -1.41 -7.50 -12.73
CA LEU A 42 -1.76 -6.11 -12.47
C LEU A 42 -2.98 -5.98 -11.55
N ARG A 43 -4.02 -6.78 -11.77
CA ARG A 43 -5.19 -6.82 -10.88
C ARG A 43 -4.80 -7.24 -9.47
N LEU A 44 -4.04 -8.32 -9.32
CA LEU A 44 -3.59 -8.81 -8.02
C LEU A 44 -2.70 -7.78 -7.31
N ALA A 45 -1.77 -7.15 -8.03
CA ALA A 45 -0.93 -6.10 -7.46
C ALA A 45 -1.75 -4.89 -6.97
N ARG A 46 -2.84 -4.54 -7.67
CA ARG A 46 -3.76 -3.49 -7.21
C ARG A 46 -4.51 -3.90 -5.95
N GLU A 47 -4.96 -5.14 -5.86
CA GLU A 47 -5.61 -5.70 -4.66
C GLU A 47 -4.64 -5.67 -3.46
N ASP A 48 -3.39 -6.11 -3.63
CA ASP A 48 -2.37 -6.05 -2.58
C ASP A 48 -2.08 -4.61 -2.14
N MET A 49 -1.97 -3.69 -3.11
CA MET A 49 -1.75 -2.28 -2.84
C MET A 49 -2.93 -1.64 -2.07
N ALA A 50 -4.16 -2.04 -2.38
CA ALA A 50 -5.34 -1.61 -1.64
C ALA A 50 -5.32 -2.08 -0.19
N HIS A 51 -4.83 -3.30 0.07
CA HIS A 51 -4.63 -3.79 1.42
C HIS A 51 -3.58 -2.97 2.18
N HIS A 52 -2.44 -2.64 1.55
CA HIS A 52 -1.43 -1.78 2.17
C HIS A 52 -2.00 -0.42 2.55
N VAL A 53 -2.69 0.25 1.62
CA VAL A 53 -3.33 1.55 1.85
C VAL A 53 -4.31 1.49 3.01
N LYS A 54 -5.20 0.50 3.03
CA LYS A 54 -6.18 0.31 4.10
C LYS A 54 -5.51 0.16 5.46
N ARG A 55 -4.48 -0.67 5.58
CA ARG A 55 -3.78 -0.90 6.86
C ARG A 55 -3.06 0.35 7.36
N LEU A 56 -2.47 1.12 6.45
CA LEU A 56 -1.87 2.42 6.78
C LEU A 56 -2.92 3.43 7.25
N ALA A 57 -4.08 3.50 6.59
CA ALA A 57 -5.17 4.39 6.98
C ALA A 57 -5.76 4.00 8.34
N GLN A 58 -5.97 2.70 8.61
CA GLN A 58 -6.42 2.20 9.91
C GLN A 58 -5.46 2.58 11.04
N ALA A 59 -4.15 2.41 10.83
CA ALA A 59 -3.14 2.79 11.81
C ALA A 59 -3.10 4.30 12.04
N ALA A 60 -3.26 5.10 10.99
CA ALA A 60 -3.32 6.56 11.09
C ALA A 60 -4.59 7.04 11.82
N LEU A 61 -5.74 6.40 11.58
CA LEU A 61 -7.02 6.76 12.20
C LEU A 61 -7.07 6.41 13.69
N SER A 62 -6.61 5.20 14.03
CA SER A 62 -6.58 4.72 15.42
C SER A 62 -5.45 5.34 16.24
N GLY A 63 -4.36 5.78 15.60
CA GLY A 63 -3.12 6.14 16.28
C GLY A 63 -2.36 4.93 16.85
N GLU A 64 -2.86 3.71 16.65
CA GLU A 64 -2.29 2.49 17.20
C GLU A 64 -1.21 1.92 16.27
N VAL A 65 0.04 2.27 16.55
CA VAL A 65 1.20 1.83 15.76
C VAL A 65 1.44 0.32 15.87
N ASP A 66 1.03 -0.33 16.96
CA ASP A 66 1.28 -1.76 17.16
C ASP A 66 0.53 -2.63 16.15
N SER A 67 -0.71 -2.25 15.78
CA SER A 67 -1.46 -2.92 14.71
C SER A 67 -0.73 -2.90 13.35
N LEU A 68 0.00 -1.82 13.07
CA LEU A 68 0.83 -1.68 11.89
C LEU A 68 2.10 -2.52 11.99
N LYS A 69 2.74 -2.59 13.16
CA LYS A 69 3.91 -3.46 13.38
C LYS A 69 3.56 -4.93 13.19
N ASP A 70 2.41 -5.36 13.70
CA ASP A 70 1.93 -6.73 13.53
C ASP A 70 1.69 -7.05 12.05
N TYR A 71 1.07 -6.11 11.33
CA TYR A 71 0.87 -6.23 9.90
C TYR A 71 2.18 -6.36 9.11
N LEU A 72 3.17 -5.50 9.40
CA LEU A 72 4.49 -5.56 8.75
C LEU A 72 5.25 -6.84 9.10
N SER A 73 5.10 -7.33 10.33
CA SER A 73 5.70 -8.60 10.77
C SER A 73 5.08 -9.78 10.03
N TRP A 74 3.76 -9.77 9.86
CA TRP A 74 3.06 -10.76 9.05
C TRP A 74 3.49 -10.71 7.58
N LEU A 75 3.62 -9.53 6.97
CA LEU A 75 4.10 -9.39 5.58
C LEU A 75 5.50 -9.99 5.40
N LYS A 76 6.41 -9.78 6.35
CA LYS A 76 7.75 -10.39 6.30
C LYS A 76 7.69 -11.92 6.29
N VAL A 77 6.75 -12.52 7.02
CA VAL A 77 6.56 -13.98 7.02
C VAL A 77 5.96 -14.43 5.70
N LEU A 78 4.94 -13.73 5.19
CA LEU A 78 4.29 -14.02 3.91
C LEU A 78 5.29 -14.00 2.75
N PHE A 79 6.17 -12.99 2.70
CA PHE A 79 7.12 -12.82 1.61
C PHE A 79 8.38 -13.69 1.73
N ARG A 80 8.65 -14.33 2.88
CA ARG A 80 9.84 -15.17 3.08
C ARG A 80 9.96 -16.33 2.07
N GLY A 81 8.83 -16.82 1.57
CA GLY A 81 8.78 -17.90 0.57
C GLY A 81 8.85 -17.42 -0.89
N LEU A 82 8.91 -16.11 -1.13
CA LEU A 82 8.83 -15.52 -2.46
C LEU A 82 10.18 -14.94 -2.88
N PRO A 83 10.55 -15.02 -4.18
CA PRO A 83 11.80 -14.46 -4.70
C PRO A 83 11.67 -12.93 -4.89
N LEU A 84 11.29 -12.21 -3.84
CA LEU A 84 11.09 -10.77 -3.84
C LEU A 84 12.16 -10.09 -2.98
N PRO A 85 12.90 -9.10 -3.52
CA PRO A 85 13.84 -8.32 -2.73
C PRO A 85 13.13 -7.52 -1.63
N ASP A 86 13.71 -7.44 -0.43
CA ASP A 86 13.19 -6.62 0.67
C ASP A 86 12.98 -5.15 0.27
N GLU A 87 13.85 -4.63 -0.59
CA GLU A 87 13.76 -3.28 -1.15
C GLU A 87 12.44 -3.06 -1.90
N LEU A 88 11.97 -4.06 -2.64
CA LEU A 88 10.71 -3.97 -3.37
C LEU A 88 9.50 -3.87 -2.43
N ILE A 89 9.53 -4.59 -1.32
CA ILE A 89 8.48 -4.52 -0.28
C ILE A 89 8.48 -3.13 0.36
N SER A 90 9.67 -2.61 0.69
CA SER A 90 9.81 -1.25 1.24
C SER A 90 9.33 -0.18 0.25
N ASP A 91 9.69 -0.28 -1.02
CA ASP A 91 9.25 0.65 -2.08
C ASP A 91 7.72 0.62 -2.23
N SER A 92 7.12 -0.57 -2.24
CA SER A 92 5.67 -0.75 -2.33
C SER A 92 4.94 -0.08 -1.16
N LEU A 93 5.41 -0.27 0.07
CA LEU A 93 4.82 0.38 1.25
C LEU A 93 4.98 1.91 1.25
N ARG A 94 6.12 2.42 0.77
CA ARG A 94 6.33 3.87 0.60
C ARG A 94 5.37 4.47 -0.42
N CYS A 95 5.17 3.77 -1.55
CA CYS A 95 4.22 4.18 -2.57
C CYS A 95 2.77 4.09 -2.09
N ALA A 96 2.41 3.07 -1.30
CA ALA A 96 1.11 2.98 -0.63
C ALA A 96 0.84 4.21 0.25
N ALA A 97 1.82 4.62 1.07
CA ALA A 97 1.71 5.81 1.90
C ALA A 97 1.53 7.10 1.07
N ARG A 98 2.24 7.23 -0.06
CA ARG A 98 2.08 8.37 -0.99
C ARG A 98 0.70 8.39 -1.65
N GLY A 99 0.22 7.24 -2.13
CA GLY A 99 -1.10 7.10 -2.74
C GLY A 99 -2.21 7.46 -1.76
N ALA A 100 -2.08 7.04 -0.50
CA ALA A 100 -2.96 7.41 0.60
C ALA A 100 -2.91 8.93 0.88
N ALA A 101 -1.73 9.52 1.00
CA ALA A 101 -1.57 10.95 1.28
C ALA A 101 -2.18 11.87 0.20
N GLY A 102 -2.23 11.42 -1.06
CA GLY A 102 -2.92 12.12 -2.14
C GLY A 102 -4.44 12.26 -1.95
N SER A 103 -5.06 11.44 -1.10
CA SER A 103 -6.48 11.52 -0.74
C SER A 103 -6.77 12.38 0.50
N VAL A 104 -5.77 12.72 1.32
CA VAL A 104 -5.96 13.37 2.63
C VAL A 104 -5.69 14.89 2.55
N LYS A 105 -5.87 15.49 1.38
CA LYS A 105 -5.70 16.94 1.18
C LYS A 105 -6.97 17.73 1.43
#